data_AF-A0A6G9ST83-F1
#
_entry.id   AF-A0A6G9ST83-F1
#
_cell.length_a   1.000
_cell.length_b   1.000
_cell.length_c   1.000
_cell.angle_alpha   90.00
_cell.angle_beta   90.00
_cell.angle_gamma   90.00
#
_symmetry.space_group_name_H-M   'P 1'
#
loop_
_entity.id
_entity.type
_entity.pdbx_description
1 polymer ?
#
loop_
_entity_poly.entity_id
_entity_poly.type
_entity_poly.pdbx_seq_one_letter_code
_entity_poly.pdbx_strand_id
1 'polypeptide(L)' 'MKEYRCTRNALYLHDCLGRDNITARQGHYIKANSAEEAWDKMAIRYPEETAAGFTIQEWQSFDVKVVEIKRDENGNIIE' A
#
# COMPACT_ATOMS: atom_id res chain seq x y z
N MET A 1 -6.96 -15.90 -5.37
CA MET A 1 -6.20 -14.94 -4.53
C MET A 1 -6.76 -13.56 -4.73
N LYS A 2 -6.93 -12.81 -3.65
CA LYS A 2 -7.40 -11.43 -3.65
C LYS A 2 -6.23 -10.50 -3.34
N GLU A 3 -6.37 -9.23 -3.68
CA GLU A 3 -5.43 -8.20 -3.26
C GLU A 3 -5.97 -7.49 -2.02
N TYR A 4 -5.07 -7.15 -1.10
CA TYR A 4 -5.37 -6.46 0.13
C TYR A 4 -4.45 -5.25 0.27
N ARG A 5 -5.03 -4.07 0.51
CA ARG A 5 -4.27 -2.91 0.96
C ARG A 5 -4.10 -3.01 2.47
N CYS A 6 -2.85 -3.18 2.89
CA CYS A 6 -2.46 -3.38 4.27
C CYS A 6 -1.72 -2.14 4.79
N THR A 7 -2.28 -1.44 5.76
CA THR A 7 -1.71 -0.20 6.28
C THR A 7 -1.16 -0.42 7.68
N ARG A 8 0.08 -0.01 7.93
CA ARG A 8 0.70 0.00 9.27
C ARG A 8 -0.09 0.96 10.17
N ASN A 9 -0.39 0.55 11.40
CA ASN A 9 -1.08 1.42 12.37
C ASN A 9 -0.12 2.23 13.24
N ALA A 10 1.16 1.84 13.34
CA ALA A 10 2.16 2.60 14.08
C ALA A 10 2.25 4.04 13.56
N LEU A 11 2.38 5.02 14.44
CA LEU A 11 2.40 6.43 14.06
C LEU A 11 3.62 6.75 13.19
N TYR A 12 3.42 7.57 12.16
CA TYR A 12 4.56 8.12 11.42
C TYR A 12 5.35 9.06 12.33
N LEU A 13 6.68 8.96 12.27
CA LEU A 13 7.57 9.83 13.04
C LEU A 13 7.61 11.26 12.50
N HIS A 14 7.20 11.43 11.24
CA HIS A 14 7.18 12.72 10.54
C HIS A 14 5.81 13.36 10.69
N ASP A 15 5.79 14.70 10.84
CA ASP A 15 4.55 15.44 10.95
C ASP A 15 3.90 15.58 9.58
N CYS A 16 2.97 14.69 9.27
CA CYS A 16 2.23 14.68 8.01
C CYS A 16 0.79 14.23 8.24
N LEU A 17 -0.09 14.47 7.26
CA LEU A 17 -1.50 14.06 7.35
C LEU A 17 -1.67 12.56 7.65
N GLY A 18 -0.74 11.74 7.15
CA GLY A 18 -0.69 10.31 7.40
C GLY A 18 -0.34 9.93 8.85
N ARG A 19 0.14 10.86 9.70
CA ARG A 19 0.42 10.58 11.11
C ARG A 19 -0.84 10.14 11.85
N ASP A 20 -1.92 10.91 11.71
CA ASP A 20 -3.18 10.65 12.44
C ASP A 20 -4.27 10.05 11.55
N ASN A 21 -4.17 10.21 10.22
CA ASN A 21 -5.15 9.70 9.28
C ASN A 21 -4.62 8.49 8.48
N ILE A 22 -5.06 7.29 8.86
CA ILE A 22 -4.69 6.01 8.22
C ILE A 22 -5.08 5.97 6.73
N THR A 23 -6.16 6.65 6.32
CA THR A 23 -6.60 6.66 4.92
C THR A 23 -5.63 7.39 3.99
N ALA A 24 -4.90 8.36 4.52
CA ALA A 24 -3.88 9.14 3.83
C ALA A 24 -2.52 8.42 3.73
N ARG A 25 -2.34 7.29 4.42
CA ARG A 25 -1.12 6.49 4.35
C ARG A 25 -1.11 5.64 3.10
N GLN A 26 0.03 5.57 2.40
CA GLN A 26 0.19 4.54 1.38
C GLN A 26 0.21 3.16 2.05
N GLY A 27 -0.69 2.28 1.62
CA GLY A 27 -0.76 0.90 2.12
C GLY A 27 0.13 -0.03 1.30
N HIS A 28 0.44 -1.19 1.87
CA HIS A 28 1.11 -2.28 1.18
C HIS A 28 0.08 -3.16 0.48
N TYR A 29 0.18 -3.29 -0.84
CA TYR A 29 -0.69 -4.16 -1.62
C TYR A 29 -0.16 -5.58 -1.59
N ILE A 30 -0.90 -6.49 -0.95
CA ILE A 30 -0.51 -7.88 -0.70
C ILE A 30 -1.54 -8.81 -1.31
N LYS A 31 -1.08 -9.80 -2.08
CA LYS A 31 -1.93 -10.90 -2.55
C LYS A 31 -2.01 -12.00 -1.49
N ALA A 32 -3.23 -12.36 -1.10
CA ALA A 32 -3.50 -13.40 -0.11
C ALA A 32 -4.83 -14.10 -0.37
N ASN A 33 -5.06 -15.24 0.28
CA ASN A 33 -6.33 -15.97 0.21
C ASN A 33 -7.35 -15.45 1.25
N SER A 34 -6.86 -14.82 2.32
CA SER A 34 -7.69 -14.20 3.36
C SER A 34 -7.03 -12.94 3.92
N ALA A 35 -7.80 -12.15 4.67
CA ALA A 35 -7.29 -10.99 5.40
C ALA A 35 -6.29 -11.40 6.50
N GLU A 36 -6.50 -12.55 7.15
CA GLU A 36 -5.57 -13.11 8.15
C GLU A 36 -4.22 -13.45 7.52
N GLU A 37 -4.20 -14.10 6.36
CA GLU A 37 -2.95 -14.39 5.66
C GLU A 37 -2.24 -13.10 5.22
N ALA A 38 -2.99 -12.07 4.81
CA ALA A 38 -2.41 -10.75 4.50
C ALA A 38 -1.81 -10.09 5.75
N TRP A 39 -2.46 -10.24 6.91
CA TRP A 39 -1.97 -9.76 8.20
C TRP A 39 -0.70 -10.51 8.64
N ASP A 40 -0.65 -11.83 8.53
CA ASP A 40 0.53 -12.63 8.88
C ASP A 40 1.75 -12.23 8.05
N LYS A 41 1.54 -11.99 6.74
CA LYS A 41 2.58 -11.46 5.85
C LYS A 41 3.10 -10.09 6.29
N MET A 42 2.21 -9.22 6.81
CA MET A 42 2.60 -7.94 7.39
C MET A 42 3.36 -8.11 8.70
N ALA A 43 2.94 -9.02 9.58
CA ALA A 43 3.60 -9.28 10.85
C ALA A 43 5.01 -9.84 10.66
N ILE A 44 5.22 -10.71 9.66
CA ILE A 44 6.56 -11.19 9.28
C ILE A 44 7.43 -10.02 8.78
N ARG A 45 6.86 -9.09 8.00
CA ARG A 45 7.59 -7.97 7.40
C ARG A 45 7.89 -6.85 8.41
N TYR A 46 7.01 -6.64 9.38
CA TYR A 46 7.07 -5.57 10.38
C TYR A 46 6.82 -6.12 11.79
N PRO A 47 7.70 -7.00 12.30
CA PRO A 47 7.47 -7.68 13.58
C PRO A 47 7.35 -6.71 14.75
N GLU A 48 8.16 -5.65 14.75
CA GLU A 48 8.16 -4.60 15.79
C GLU A 48 6.86 -3.80 15.87
N GLU A 49 6.04 -3.83 14.81
CA GLU A 49 4.80 -3.07 14.71
C GLU A 49 3.55 -3.94 14.89
N THR A 50 3.74 -5.24 15.11
CA THR A 50 2.65 -6.19 15.30
C THR A 50 1.79 -5.81 16.51
N ALA A 51 2.39 -5.21 17.55
CA ALA A 51 1.66 -4.69 18.71
C ALA A 51 0.74 -3.51 18.38
N ALA A 52 1.12 -2.64 17.43
CA ALA A 52 0.25 -1.57 16.92
C ALA A 52 -0.79 -2.13 15.92
N GLY A 53 -0.47 -3.26 15.27
CA GLY A 53 -1.31 -3.96 14.33
C GLY A 53 -1.32 -3.35 12.92
N PHE A 54 -2.11 -3.97 12.06
CA PHE A 54 -2.26 -3.59 10.66
C PHE A 54 -3.74 -3.49 10.30
N THR A 55 -4.11 -2.43 9.58
CA THR A 55 -5.43 -2.30 8.99
C THR A 55 -5.41 -3.00 7.63
N ILE A 56 -6.26 -4.02 7.45
CA ILE A 56 -6.33 -4.82 6.22
C ILE A 56 -7.63 -4.48 5.49
N GLN A 57 -7.53 -4.08 4.24
CA GLN A 57 -8.68 -3.76 3.39
C GLN A 57 -8.61 -4.61 2.13
N GLU A 58 -9.67 -5.35 1.82
CA GLU A 58 -9.77 -6.03 0.54
C GLU A 58 -9.77 -4.97 -0.57
N TRP A 59 -8.81 -5.07 -1.48
CA TRP A 59 -8.63 -4.13 -2.56
C TRP A 59 -9.19 -4.74 -3.84
N GLN A 60 -10.31 -4.18 -4.30
CA GLN A 60 -10.78 -4.40 -5.65
C GLN A 60 -10.06 -3.40 -6.54
N SER A 61 -8.99 -3.84 -7.17
CA SER A 61 -8.32 -3.09 -8.23
C SER A 61 -9.34 -2.83 -9.34
N PHE A 62 -9.92 -1.64 -9.37
CA PHE A 62 -10.54 -1.12 -10.59
C PHE A 62 -9.47 -1.16 -11.68
N ASP A 63 -9.84 -1.49 -12.91
CA ASP A 63 -8.93 -1.71 -14.05
C ASP A 63 -8.05 -0.45 -14.30
N VAL A 64 -6.89 -0.36 -13.63
CA VAL A 64 -5.97 0.78 -13.79
C VAL A 64 -5.01 0.44 -14.92
N LYS A 65 -5.32 0.95 -16.10
CA LYS A 65 -4.42 0.93 -17.25
C LYS A 65 -3.28 1.93 -17.03
N VAL A 66 -2.10 1.43 -16.68
CA VAL A 66 -0.87 2.22 -16.61
C VAL A 66 -0.35 2.44 -18.02
N VAL A 67 -0.20 3.69 -18.43
CA VAL A 67 0.33 4.08 -19.74
C VAL A 67 1.68 4.75 -19.54
N GLU A 68 2.71 4.19 -20.14
CA GLU A 68 4.04 4.79 -20.19
C GLU A 68 4.04 5.94 -21.21
N ILE A 69 4.42 7.14 -20.77
CA ILE A 69 4.65 8.28 -21.67
C ILE A 69 6.15 8.39 -21.88
N LYS A 70 6.66 7.89 -23.01
CA LYS A 70 8.05 8.11 -23.40
C LYS A 70 8.23 9.56 -23.79
N ARG A 71 9.35 10.16 -23.40
CA ARG A 71 9.71 11.54 -23.75
C ARG A 71 11.12 11.60 -24.32
N ASP A 72 11.33 12.45 -25.32
CA ASP A 72 12.65 12.73 -25.87
C ASP A 72 13.46 13.69 -24.99
N GLU A 73 14.69 13.99 -25.40
CA GLU A 73 15.64 14.85 -24.69
C GLU A 73 15.17 16.31 -24.55
N ASN A 74 14.18 16.72 -25.35
CA ASN A 74 13.52 18.03 -25.28
C ASN A 74 12.18 17.98 -24.54
N GLY A 75 11.76 16.80 -24.06
CA GLY A 75 10.53 16.56 -23.32
C GLY A 75 9.30 16.23 -24.18
N ASN A 76 9.43 16.03 -25.50
CA ASN A 76 8.29 15.69 -26.37
C ASN A 76 7.93 14.21 -26.26
N ILE A 77 6.63 13.89 -26.35
CA ILE A 77 6.14 12.51 -26.26
C ILE A 77 6.59 11.71 -27.49
N ILE A 78 7.16 10.52 -27.27
CA ILE A 78 7.54 9.57 -28.32
C ILE A 78 6.51 8.43 -28.30
N GLU A 79 5.85 8.18 -29.44
CA GLU A 79 4.85 7.10 -29.60
C GLU A 79 5.51 5.73 -29.78
#